data_AF-A0A1W2CGK7-F1
#
_entry.id   AF-A0A1W2CGK7-F1
#
_cell.length_a   1.000
_cell.length_b   1.000
_cell.length_c   1.000
_cell.angle_alpha   90.00
_cell.angle_beta   90.00
_cell.angle_gamma   90.00
#
_symmetry.space_group_name_H-M   'P 1'
#
loop_
_entity.id
_entity.type
_entity.pdbx_description
1 polymer ?
#
loop_
_entity_poly.entity_id
_entity_poly.type
_entity_poly.pdbx_seq_one_letter_code
_entity_poly.pdbx_strand_id
1 'polypeptide(L)'
;MSPRTDDQQAQERWADWIERACAALGLDPEAVDVRSILDTTRTIAHGVERPMAPVGAYILGLAVGRLQEQGRPVDLESLRSHLESTLPPASRTEQA
;
A
#
# COMPACT_ATOMS: atom_id res chain seq x y z
N MET A 1 5.37 -23.39 -19.27
CA MET A 1 5.80 -22.21 -18.48
C MET A 1 5.04 -22.27 -17.16
N SER A 2 5.74 -22.24 -16.03
CA SER A 2 5.11 -22.50 -14.71
C SER A 2 4.57 -21.21 -14.08
N PRO A 3 3.48 -21.25 -13.30
CA PRO A 3 2.87 -20.06 -12.68
C PRO A 3 3.86 -19.21 -11.88
N ARG A 4 4.75 -19.86 -11.11
CA ARG A 4 5.82 -19.21 -10.34
C ARG A 4 6.79 -18.38 -11.19
N THR A 5 7.03 -18.77 -12.44
CA THR A 5 7.92 -18.02 -13.36
C THR A 5 7.23 -16.78 -13.91
N ASP A 6 5.90 -16.82 -14.10
CA ASP A 6 5.12 -15.67 -14.56
C ASP A 6 5.03 -14.59 -13.47
N ASP A 7 4.80 -15.00 -12.21
CA ASP A 7 4.81 -14.10 -11.05
C ASP A 7 6.17 -13.40 -10.88
N GLN A 8 7.27 -14.15 -11.03
CA GLN A 8 8.61 -13.59 -10.95
C GLN A 8 8.88 -12.57 -12.06
N GLN A 9 8.54 -12.91 -13.31
CA GLN A 9 8.70 -11.98 -14.43
C GLN A 9 7.80 -10.75 -14.31
N ALA A 10 6.60 -10.88 -13.74
CA ALA A 10 5.74 -9.75 -13.42
C ALA A 10 6.39 -8.83 -12.39
N GLN A 11 6.98 -9.41 -11.34
CA GLN A 11 7.63 -8.66 -10.28
C GLN A 11 8.90 -7.93 -10.75
N GLU A 12 9.68 -8.54 -11.65
CA GLU A 12 10.80 -7.89 -12.32
C GLU A 12 10.34 -6.69 -13.15
N ARG A 13 9.28 -6.85 -13.98
CA ARG A 13 8.71 -5.72 -14.75
C ARG A 13 8.17 -4.60 -13.87
N TRP A 14 7.63 -4.92 -12.69
CA TRP A 14 7.19 -3.90 -11.74
C TRP A 14 8.37 -3.16 -11.12
N ALA A 15 9.44 -3.87 -10.76
CA ALA A 15 10.66 -3.27 -10.23
C ALA A 15 11.26 -2.25 -11.23
N ASP A 16 11.41 -2.63 -12.51
CA ASP A 16 11.92 -1.74 -13.56
C ASP A 16 11.08 -0.46 -13.72
N TRP A 17 9.77 -0.55 -13.53
CA TRP A 17 8.90 0.62 -13.57
C TRP A 17 9.02 1.47 -12.31
N ILE A 18 9.07 0.85 -11.13
CA ILE A 18 9.24 1.52 -9.84
C ILE A 18 10.54 2.31 -9.82
N GLU A 19 11.65 1.71 -10.25
CA GLU A 19 12.95 2.37 -10.33
C GLU A 19 12.89 3.64 -11.20
N ARG A 20 12.33 3.53 -12.42
CA ARG A 20 12.19 4.68 -13.33
C ARG A 20 11.24 5.75 -12.79
N ALA A 21 10.14 5.35 -12.18
CA ALA A 21 9.18 6.27 -11.59
C ALA A 21 9.77 7.02 -10.39
N CYS A 22 10.49 6.31 -9.52
CA CYS A 22 11.18 6.90 -8.37
C CYS A 22 12.29 7.86 -8.83
N ALA A 23 13.09 7.45 -9.81
CA ALA A 23 14.13 8.31 -10.39
C ALA A 23 13.55 9.61 -10.98
N ALA A 24 12.41 9.54 -11.67
CA ALA A 24 11.75 10.72 -12.23
C ALA A 24 11.22 11.69 -11.16
N LEU A 25 10.95 11.20 -9.94
CA LEU A 25 10.43 11.97 -8.81
C LEU A 25 11.48 12.29 -7.75
N GLY A 26 12.73 11.85 -7.93
CA GLY A 26 13.80 12.02 -6.94
C GLY A 26 13.59 11.21 -5.65
N LEU A 27 12.95 10.04 -5.76
CA LEU A 27 12.67 9.13 -4.64
C LEU A 27 13.66 7.97 -4.63
N ASP A 28 13.92 7.42 -3.44
CA ASP A 28 14.64 6.15 -3.27
C ASP A 28 13.69 4.98 -3.60
N PRO A 29 13.99 4.14 -4.62
CA PRO A 29 13.15 2.98 -4.94
C PRO A 29 13.07 1.95 -3.82
N GLU A 30 14.09 1.85 -2.96
CA GLU A 30 14.10 0.92 -1.82
C GLU A 30 13.09 1.34 -0.73
N ALA A 31 12.64 2.60 -0.75
CA ALA A 31 11.57 3.07 0.13
C ALA A 31 10.17 2.60 -0.31
N VAL A 32 10.02 2.00 -1.49
CA VAL A 32 8.74 1.53 -2.02
C VAL A 32 8.52 0.06 -1.65
N ASP A 33 7.96 -0.17 -0.45
CA ASP A 33 7.53 -1.51 -0.04
C ASP A 33 6.23 -1.93 -0.75
N VAL A 34 6.39 -2.48 -1.97
CA VAL A 34 5.29 -2.95 -2.82
C VAL A 34 4.39 -3.94 -2.10
N ARG A 35 4.97 -4.87 -1.35
CA ARG A 35 4.20 -5.93 -0.68
C ARG A 35 3.29 -5.33 0.39
N SER A 36 3.83 -4.48 1.25
CA SER A 36 3.06 -3.82 2.30
C SER A 36 1.96 -2.91 1.72
N ILE A 37 2.23 -2.22 0.62
CA ILE A 37 1.23 -1.40 -0.08
C ILE A 37 0.10 -2.29 -0.62
N LEU A 38 0.42 -3.38 -1.31
CA LEU A 38 -0.58 -4.28 -1.89
C LEU A 38 -1.41 -5.00 -0.81
N ASP A 39 -0.79 -5.38 0.30
CA ASP A 39 -1.50 -5.97 1.44
C ASP A 39 -2.44 -4.97 2.11
N THR A 40 -1.99 -3.73 2.34
CA THR A 40 -2.83 -2.65 2.91
C THR A 40 -4.02 -2.33 2.00
N THR A 41 -3.77 -2.17 0.70
CA THR A 41 -4.83 -1.87 -0.27
C THR A 41 -5.82 -3.02 -0.39
N ARG A 42 -5.38 -4.28 -0.29
CA ARG A 42 -6.25 -5.46 -0.18
C ARG A 42 -7.14 -5.38 1.05
N THR A 43 -6.59 -5.09 2.23
CA THR A 43 -7.37 -4.97 3.47
C THR A 43 -8.45 -3.90 3.34
N ILE A 44 -8.09 -2.72 2.83
CA ILE A 44 -9.02 -1.59 2.65
C ILE A 44 -10.10 -1.91 1.62
N ALA A 45 -9.73 -2.56 0.51
CA ALA A 45 -10.69 -2.95 -0.53
C ALA A 45 -11.78 -3.90 0.00
N HIS A 46 -11.42 -4.81 0.91
CA HIS A 46 -12.35 -5.73 1.54
C HIS A 46 -13.12 -5.10 2.71
N GLY A 47 -12.49 -4.18 3.45
CA GLY A 47 -13.09 -3.54 4.62
C GLY A 47 -14.05 -2.40 4.30
N VAL A 48 -13.82 -1.67 3.21
CA VAL A 48 -14.68 -0.55 2.78
C VAL A 48 -15.35 -0.87 1.44
N GLU A 49 -14.59 -0.72 0.35
CA GLU A 49 -14.96 -1.08 -1.01
C GLU A 49 -13.74 -0.96 -1.93
N ARG A 50 -13.78 -1.61 -3.10
CA ARG A 50 -12.63 -1.66 -4.02
C ARG A 50 -12.09 -0.28 -4.43
N PRO A 51 -12.91 0.77 -4.71
CA PRO A 51 -12.39 2.11 -4.99
C PRO A 51 -11.59 2.75 -3.86
N MET A 52 -11.78 2.33 -2.61
CA MET A 52 -11.05 2.90 -1.46
C MET A 52 -9.62 2.37 -1.35
N ALA A 53 -9.25 1.31 -2.07
CA ALA A 53 -7.90 0.77 -2.07
C ALA A 53 -6.84 1.82 -2.48
N PRO A 54 -6.93 2.49 -3.66
CA PRO A 54 -6.01 3.57 -4.01
C PRO A 54 -6.14 4.81 -3.10
N VAL A 55 -7.34 5.12 -2.61
CA VAL A 55 -7.56 6.24 -1.67
C VAL A 55 -6.79 6.00 -0.36
N GLY A 56 -6.86 4.79 0.17
CA GLY A 56 -6.13 4.37 1.37
C GLY A 56 -4.62 4.42 1.21
N ALA A 57 -4.10 3.95 0.06
CA ALA A 57 -2.67 4.07 -0.25
C ALA A 57 -2.20 5.53 -0.29
N TYR A 58 -3.00 6.42 -0.88
CA TYR A 58 -2.69 7.85 -0.92
C TYR A 58 -2.72 8.49 0.47
N ILE A 59 -3.71 8.17 1.31
CA ILE A 59 -3.79 8.63 2.71
C ILE A 59 -2.58 8.18 3.51
N LEU A 60 -2.16 6.91 3.37
CA LEU A 60 -0.96 6.39 4.02
C LEU A 60 0.29 7.17 3.60
N GLY A 61 0.45 7.46 2.29
CA GLY A 61 1.54 8.28 1.77
C GLY A 61 1.54 9.71 2.34
N LEU A 62 0.38 10.35 2.45
CA LEU A 62 0.25 11.67 3.08
C LEU A 62 0.66 11.64 4.57
N ALA A 63 0.32 10.59 5.30
CA ALA A 63 0.71 10.44 6.70
C ALA A 63 2.23 10.27 6.86
N VAL A 64 2.85 9.48 5.98
CA VAL A 64 4.31 9.32 5.91
C VAL A 64 4.99 10.67 5.67
N GLY A 65 4.59 11.40 4.62
CA GLY A 65 5.16 12.71 4.29
C GLY A 65 5.05 13.70 5.44
N ARG A 66 3.89 13.75 6.11
CA ARG A 66 3.66 14.62 7.28
C ARG A 66 4.59 14.28 8.45
N LEU A 67 4.88 13.01 8.73
CA LEU A 67 5.82 12.64 9.79
C LEU A 67 7.26 13.01 9.43
N GLN A 68 7.66 12.81 8.17
CA GLN A 68 8.99 13.19 7.69
C GLN A 68 9.21 14.70 7.78
N GLU A 69 8.23 15.52 7.37
CA GLU A 69 8.27 16.98 7.52
C GLU A 69 8.45 17.43 8.98
N GLN A 70 7.92 16.65 9.93
CA GLN A 70 8.07 16.90 11.37
C GLN A 70 9.39 16.38 11.95
N GLY A 71 10.26 15.77 11.13
CA GLY A 71 11.48 15.11 11.59
C GLY A 71 11.21 13.91 12.51
N ARG A 72 10.00 13.33 12.45
CA ARG A 72 9.60 12.19 13.27
C ARG A 72 9.96 10.89 12.55
N PRO A 73 10.34 9.83 13.30
CA PRO A 73 10.54 8.52 12.71
C PRO A 73 9.24 8.03 12.06
N VAL A 74 9.36 7.48 10.86
CA VAL A 74 8.25 6.84 10.16
C VAL A 74 8.23 5.37 10.57
N ASP A 75 7.13 4.95 11.17
CA ASP A 75 6.81 3.54 11.41
C ASP A 75 5.60 3.18 10.54
N LEU A 76 5.88 2.56 9.39
CA LEU A 76 4.85 2.18 8.41
C LEU A 76 3.85 1.17 8.96
N GLU A 77 4.30 0.27 9.84
CA GLU A 77 3.43 -0.75 10.45
C GLU A 77 2.42 -0.08 11.38
N SER A 78 2.88 0.84 12.22
CA SER A 78 2.02 1.62 13.11
C SER A 78 1.05 2.50 12.32
N LEU A 79 1.49 3.15 11.24
CA LEU A 79 0.61 3.95 10.39
C LEU A 79 -0.46 3.11 9.71
N ARG A 80 -0.09 1.94 9.17
CA ARG A 80 -1.03 0.98 8.60
C ARG A 80 -2.05 0.52 9.64
N SER A 81 -1.58 0.09 10.80
CA SER A 81 -2.45 -0.38 11.89
C SER A 81 -3.46 0.69 12.32
N HIS A 82 -3.02 1.96 12.44
CA HIS A 82 -3.94 3.07 12.70
C HIS A 82 -4.94 3.28 11.58
N LEU A 83 -4.51 3.25 10.31
CA LEU A 83 -5.42 3.40 9.17
C LEU A 83 -6.45 2.26 9.13
N GLU A 84 -6.02 1.01 9.28
CA GLU A 84 -6.89 -0.16 9.29
C GLU A 84 -7.86 -0.18 10.49
N SER A 85 -7.49 0.42 11.62
CA SER A 85 -8.41 0.57 12.76
C SER A 85 -9.62 1.47 12.47
N THR A 86 -9.57 2.25 11.39
CA THR A 86 -10.69 3.11 10.95
C THR A 86 -11.70 2.40 10.04
N LEU A 87 -11.42 1.14 9.66
CA LEU A 87 -12.32 0.38 8.81
C LEU A 87 -13.68 0.21 9.50
N PRO A 88 -14.79 0.28 8.75
CA PRO A 88 -16.11 0.08 9.33
C PRO A 88 -16.19 -1.34 9.92
N PRO A 89 -16.95 -1.53 11.01
CA PRO A 89 -17.18 -2.86 11.54
C PRO A 89 -17.80 -3.74 10.45
N ALA A 90 -17.34 -4.99 10.36
CA ALA A 90 -17.90 -5.94 9.42
C ALA A 90 -19.42 -5.97 9.59
N SER A 91 -20.15 -5.56 8.56
CA SER A 91 -21.61 -5.53 8.61
C SER A 91 -22.10 -6.95 8.82
N ARG A 92 -22.70 -7.23 9.98
CA ARG A 92 -23.37 -8.49 10.25
C ARG A 92 -24.69 -8.50 9.48
N THR A 93 -24.66 -8.59 8.15
CA THR A 93 -25.88 -8.64 7.33
C THR A 93 -25.60 -9.34 6.00
N GLU A 94 -25.78 -10.66 5.99
CA GLU A 94 -26.53 -11.41 4.97
C GLU A 94 -26.64 -12.88 5.41
N GLN A 95 -27.44 -13.12 6.46
CA GLN A 95 -28.14 -14.39 6.69
C GLN A 95 -29.50 -14.03 7.30
N ALA A 96 -30.44 -13.65 6.44
CA ALA A 96 -31.87 -13.58 6.71
C ALA A 96 -32.58 -14.27 5.55
#